data_AF-A0A0D6ZZS9-F1
#
_entry.id   AF-A0A0D6ZZS9-F1
#
_cell.length_a   1.000
_cell.length_b   1.000
_cell.length_c   1.000
_cell.angle_alpha   90.00
_cell.angle_beta   90.00
_cell.angle_gamma   90.00
#
_symmetry.space_group_name_H-M   'P 1'
#
loop_
_entity.id
_entity.type
_entity.pdbx_description
1 polymer ?
#
loop_
_entity_poly.entity_id
_entity_poly.type
_entity_poly.pdbx_seq_one_letter_code
_entity_poly.pdbx_strand_id
1 'polypeptide(L)'
;MPLTPEEATVFSAVARTPYWSGAVATKVPNDFYYFQNPPIPFGEPAAFVRLFNESNIATTWSWGGSNTTTDIAYTFLLQTLGRINKDPRNVSETSTPVTGDDVKLFTDQDYFPHFETLDLAAGIYDQYNALQGKNNTYYTSGLNGFELVEFAIRAGQDLVASFF
;
A
#
# COMPACT_ATOMS: atom_id res chain seq x y z
N MET A 1 23.81 -2.34 -15.79
CA MET A 1 24.77 -1.23 -15.54
C MET A 1 24.73 -0.93 -14.05
N PRO A 2 25.87 -0.80 -13.35
CA PRO A 2 25.85 -0.44 -11.93
C PRO A 2 25.41 1.02 -11.76
N LEU A 3 24.79 1.32 -10.61
CA LEU A 3 24.50 2.70 -10.21
C LEU A 3 25.80 3.49 -10.02
N THR A 4 25.78 4.76 -10.40
CA THR A 4 26.82 5.73 -10.01
C THR A 4 26.81 5.94 -8.48
N PRO A 5 27.91 6.46 -7.90
CA PRO A 5 27.93 6.77 -6.46
C PRO A 5 26.79 7.70 -6.02
N GLU A 6 26.46 8.72 -6.80
CA GLU A 6 25.38 9.65 -6.49
C GLU A 6 24.00 8.99 -6.55
N GLU A 7 23.75 8.16 -7.57
CA GLU A 7 22.52 7.37 -7.67
C GLU A 7 22.41 6.38 -6.51
N ALA A 8 23.51 5.72 -6.13
CA ALA A 8 23.53 4.81 -5.01
C ALA A 8 23.21 5.53 -3.69
N THR A 9 23.76 6.72 -3.47
CA THR A 9 23.45 7.55 -2.29
C THR A 9 21.96 7.90 -2.23
N VAL A 10 21.39 8.43 -3.32
CA VAL A 10 19.98 8.85 -3.33
C VAL A 10 19.04 7.63 -3.22
N PHE A 11 19.24 6.60 -4.03
CA PHE A 11 18.31 5.48 -4.10
C PHE A 11 18.40 4.52 -2.89
N SER A 12 19.52 4.51 -2.16
CA SER A 12 19.61 3.75 -0.91
C SER A 12 18.77 4.32 0.24
N ALA A 13 18.39 5.59 0.16
CA ALA A 13 17.52 6.26 1.14
C ALA A 13 16.02 6.08 0.86
N VAL A 14 15.65 5.45 -0.26
CA VAL A 14 14.23 5.20 -0.58
C VAL A 14 13.67 4.15 0.37
N ALA A 15 12.76 4.58 1.22
CA ALA A 15 11.92 3.73 2.04
C ALA A 15 10.66 3.29 1.27
N ARG A 16 10.02 2.24 1.76
CA ARG A 16 8.74 1.72 1.26
C ARG A 16 7.84 1.41 2.45
N THR A 17 6.55 1.49 2.25
CA THR A 17 5.58 1.06 3.27
C THR A 17 5.22 -0.41 3.05
N PRO A 18 5.45 -1.30 4.03
CA PRO A 18 4.91 -2.65 4.00
C PRO A 18 3.39 -2.60 3.86
N TYR A 19 2.88 -3.19 2.78
CA TYR A 19 1.48 -3.07 2.39
C TYR A 19 0.99 -4.39 1.82
N TRP A 20 -0.20 -4.83 2.24
CA TRP A 20 -0.80 -6.07 1.77
C TRP A 20 -2.20 -5.84 1.24
N SER A 21 -2.54 -6.62 0.22
CA SER A 21 -3.88 -6.69 -0.34
C SER A 21 -4.40 -8.12 -0.29
N GLY A 22 -5.68 -8.27 0.05
CA GLY A 22 -6.34 -9.57 0.14
C GLY A 22 -7.62 -9.61 -0.67
N ALA A 23 -7.93 -10.77 -1.24
CA ALA A 23 -9.24 -11.10 -1.79
C ALA A 23 -9.85 -12.21 -0.94
N VAL A 24 -10.89 -11.88 -0.16
CA VAL A 24 -11.42 -12.77 0.89
C VAL A 24 -12.92 -12.94 0.74
N ALA A 25 -13.39 -14.19 0.75
CA ALA A 25 -14.81 -14.51 0.82
C ALA A 25 -15.36 -14.08 2.19
N THR A 26 -16.46 -13.31 2.18
CA THR A 26 -17.08 -12.79 3.40
C THR A 26 -18.61 -12.79 3.30
N LYS A 27 -19.25 -12.87 4.47
CA LYS A 27 -20.69 -12.70 4.65
C LYS A 27 -21.10 -11.24 4.83
N VAL A 28 -20.13 -10.34 4.98
CA VAL A 28 -20.43 -8.91 5.05
C VAL A 28 -21.12 -8.46 3.73
N PRO A 29 -22.19 -7.66 3.80
CA PRO A 29 -22.87 -7.13 2.61
C PRO A 29 -21.96 -6.32 1.69
N ASN A 30 -22.45 -6.02 0.49
CA ASN A 30 -21.80 -5.11 -0.45
C ASN A 30 -21.82 -3.69 0.13
N ASP A 31 -20.63 -3.15 0.39
CA ASP A 31 -20.39 -1.75 0.73
C ASP A 31 -18.88 -1.49 0.80
N PHE A 32 -18.52 -0.23 1.07
CA PHE A 32 -17.18 0.17 1.50
C PHE A 32 -17.15 0.33 3.02
N TYR A 33 -16.27 -0.40 3.69
CA TYR A 33 -16.19 -0.42 5.15
C TYR A 33 -14.86 0.14 5.65
N TYR A 34 -14.96 1.01 6.65
CA TYR A 34 -13.84 1.53 7.44
C TYR A 34 -13.98 1.09 8.90
N PHE A 35 -12.87 0.80 9.54
CA PHE A 35 -12.86 0.57 10.99
C PHE A 35 -12.90 1.92 11.73
N GLN A 36 -13.70 1.99 12.81
CA GLN A 36 -13.93 3.23 13.57
C GLN A 36 -12.64 3.84 14.14
N ASN A 37 -11.70 2.99 14.55
CA ASN A 37 -10.37 3.42 14.94
C ASN A 37 -9.41 3.10 13.79
N PRO A 38 -8.51 4.03 13.42
CA PRO A 38 -7.46 3.70 12.47
C PRO A 38 -6.68 2.51 13.05
N PRO A 39 -6.47 1.43 12.28
CA PRO A 39 -5.61 0.38 12.75
C PRO A 39 -4.23 0.97 12.99
N ILE A 40 -3.64 0.61 14.11
CA ILE A 40 -2.21 0.82 14.31
C ILE A 40 -1.50 0.02 13.20
N PRO A 41 -0.41 0.52 12.59
CA PRO A 41 0.30 -0.13 11.46
C PRO A 41 0.96 -1.46 11.86
N PHE A 42 0.16 -2.45 12.24
CA PHE A 42 0.59 -3.78 12.67
C PHE A 42 0.18 -4.87 11.68
N GLY A 43 -0.42 -4.50 10.54
CA GLY A 43 -0.85 -5.45 9.50
C GLY A 43 -2.34 -5.80 9.52
N GLU A 44 -3.13 -5.22 10.44
CA GLU A 44 -4.59 -5.34 10.41
C GLU A 44 -5.19 -4.64 9.18
N PRO A 45 -6.24 -5.21 8.55
CA PRO A 45 -6.99 -4.51 7.52
C PRO A 45 -7.50 -3.16 8.00
N ALA A 46 -7.21 -2.11 7.25
CA ALA A 46 -7.67 -0.75 7.51
C ALA A 46 -8.98 -0.40 6.85
N ALA A 47 -9.22 -1.02 5.70
CA ALA A 47 -10.46 -0.95 4.99
C ALA A 47 -10.68 -2.26 4.24
N PHE A 48 -11.94 -2.52 3.92
CA PHE A 48 -12.28 -3.51 2.93
C PHE A 48 -13.51 -3.08 2.15
N VAL A 49 -13.59 -3.54 0.92
CA VAL A 49 -14.74 -3.29 0.05
C VAL A 49 -15.20 -4.62 -0.53
N ARG A 50 -16.49 -4.88 -0.43
CA ARG A 50 -17.14 -5.89 -1.27
C ARG A 50 -17.80 -5.14 -2.41
N LEU A 51 -17.14 -5.09 -3.56
CA LEU A 51 -17.51 -4.19 -4.66
C LEU A 51 -18.74 -4.65 -5.45
N PHE A 52 -18.90 -5.97 -5.65
CA PHE A 52 -19.98 -6.54 -6.47
C PHE A 52 -21.02 -7.25 -5.59
N ASN A 53 -22.31 -7.10 -5.92
CA ASN A 53 -23.39 -7.74 -5.17
C ASN A 53 -23.39 -9.26 -5.36
N GLU A 54 -23.03 -9.71 -6.56
CA GLU A 54 -23.05 -11.10 -7.02
C GLU A 54 -21.83 -11.89 -6.53
N SER A 55 -20.79 -11.20 -6.08
CA SER A 55 -19.58 -11.81 -5.51
C SER A 55 -19.58 -11.67 -4.00
N ASN A 56 -19.21 -12.72 -3.27
CA ASN A 56 -18.94 -12.62 -1.84
C ASN A 56 -17.48 -12.27 -1.53
N ILE A 57 -16.68 -11.92 -2.54
CA ILE A 57 -15.28 -11.54 -2.36
C ILE A 57 -15.17 -10.06 -2.00
N ALA A 58 -14.50 -9.78 -0.89
CA ALA A 58 -14.05 -8.46 -0.50
C ALA A 58 -12.57 -8.26 -0.79
N THR A 59 -12.20 -7.08 -1.27
CA THR A 59 -10.81 -6.62 -1.32
C THR A 59 -10.48 -5.97 0.01
N THR A 60 -9.37 -6.35 0.63
CA THR A 60 -8.87 -5.78 1.88
C THR A 60 -7.53 -5.11 1.67
N TRP A 61 -7.25 -4.07 2.46
CA TRP A 61 -5.94 -3.43 2.47
C TRP A 61 -5.42 -3.27 3.89
N SER A 62 -4.17 -3.65 4.11
CA SER A 62 -3.47 -3.43 5.38
C SER A 62 -2.08 -2.85 5.13
N TRP A 63 -1.53 -2.18 6.14
CA TRP A 63 -0.14 -1.73 6.13
C TRP A 63 0.51 -1.99 7.48
N GLY A 64 1.84 -1.98 7.48
CA GLY A 64 2.64 -2.39 8.63
C GLY A 64 3.87 -1.51 8.82
N GLY A 65 4.51 -1.69 9.97
CA GLY A 65 5.86 -1.18 10.23
C GLY A 65 6.94 -2.17 9.80
N SER A 66 8.20 -1.83 10.05
CA SER A 66 9.38 -2.64 9.69
C SER A 66 9.37 -4.06 10.27
N ASN A 67 8.64 -4.31 11.36
CA ASN A 67 8.55 -5.62 12.02
C ASN A 67 7.31 -6.42 11.61
N THR A 68 6.46 -5.90 10.72
CA THR A 68 5.27 -6.61 10.26
C THR A 68 5.62 -7.47 9.05
N THR A 69 5.55 -8.79 9.22
CA THR A 69 5.74 -9.76 8.12
C THR A 69 4.42 -10.12 7.45
N THR A 70 4.49 -10.72 6.26
CA THR A 70 3.31 -11.25 5.55
C THR A 70 2.53 -12.26 6.41
N ASP A 71 3.20 -13.12 7.17
CA ASP A 71 2.53 -14.08 8.06
C ASP A 71 1.77 -13.41 9.21
N ILE A 72 2.33 -12.34 9.77
CA ILE A 72 1.68 -11.51 10.80
C ILE A 72 0.45 -10.83 10.21
N ALA A 73 0.60 -10.17 9.06
CA ALA A 73 -0.50 -9.48 8.38
C ALA A 73 -1.61 -10.46 7.97
N TYR A 74 -1.26 -11.66 7.50
CA TYR A 74 -2.22 -12.71 7.16
C TYR A 74 -2.98 -13.21 8.38
N THR A 75 -2.29 -13.39 9.51
CA THR A 75 -2.94 -13.77 10.78
C THR A 75 -3.96 -12.70 11.21
N PHE A 76 -3.58 -11.43 11.12
CA PHE A 76 -4.47 -10.32 11.44
C PHE A 76 -5.65 -10.20 10.46
N LEU A 77 -5.46 -10.47 9.17
CA LEU A 77 -6.55 -10.52 8.20
C LEU A 77 -7.65 -11.49 8.65
N LEU A 78 -7.28 -12.73 9.00
CA LEU A 78 -8.23 -13.76 9.42
C LEU A 78 -8.94 -13.38 10.72
N GLN A 79 -8.19 -12.87 11.70
CA GLN A 79 -8.73 -12.45 13.00
C GLN A 79 -9.70 -11.26 12.86
N THR A 80 -9.29 -10.22 12.13
CA THR A 80 -10.07 -9.00 11.96
C THR A 80 -11.35 -9.28 11.18
N LEU A 81 -11.27 -9.97 10.04
CA LEU A 81 -12.47 -10.31 9.29
C LEU A 81 -13.34 -11.32 10.05
N GLY A 82 -12.76 -12.31 10.72
CA GLY A 82 -13.51 -13.29 11.52
C GLY A 82 -14.35 -12.67 12.64
N ARG A 83 -13.98 -11.50 13.17
CA ARG A 83 -14.78 -10.75 14.15
C ARG A 83 -16.03 -10.10 13.56
N ILE A 84 -16.04 -9.83 12.26
CA ILE A 84 -17.09 -9.04 11.58
C ILE A 84 -17.80 -9.79 10.44
N ASN A 85 -17.41 -11.04 10.16
CA ASN A 85 -17.92 -11.87 9.08
C ASN A 85 -19.36 -12.37 9.32
N LYS A 86 -20.30 -11.43 9.26
CA LYS A 86 -21.75 -11.58 9.33
C LYS A 86 -22.45 -10.38 8.67
N ASP A 87 -23.78 -10.42 8.55
CA ASP A 87 -24.53 -9.21 8.22
C ASP A 87 -24.68 -8.32 9.46
N PRO A 88 -24.09 -7.10 9.49
CA PRO A 88 -24.19 -6.22 10.66
C PRO A 88 -25.62 -5.73 10.91
N ARG A 89 -26.54 -5.83 9.93
CA ARG A 89 -27.95 -5.47 10.09
C ARG A 89 -28.74 -6.55 10.83
N ASN A 90 -28.22 -7.78 10.87
CA ASN A 90 -28.81 -8.87 11.63
C ASN A 90 -28.17 -8.96 13.02
N VAL A 91 -28.79 -8.28 13.99
CA VAL A 91 -28.31 -8.24 15.38
C VAL A 91 -28.31 -9.61 16.08
N SER A 92 -29.11 -10.55 15.58
CA SER A 92 -29.18 -11.91 16.13
C SER A 92 -28.12 -12.86 15.57
N GLU A 93 -27.48 -12.49 14.46
CA GLU A 93 -26.44 -13.30 13.84
C GLU A 93 -25.09 -13.15 14.56
N THR A 94 -24.43 -14.28 14.77
CA THR A 94 -23.07 -14.34 15.32
C THR A 94 -22.06 -14.37 14.17
N SER A 95 -20.95 -13.65 14.33
CA SER A 95 -19.86 -13.68 13.37
C SER A 95 -19.29 -15.09 13.24
N THR A 96 -18.97 -15.51 12.01
CA THR A 96 -18.31 -16.80 11.78
C THR A 96 -16.82 -16.62 11.46
N PRO A 97 -15.94 -17.53 11.87
CA PRO A 97 -14.52 -17.44 11.55
C PRO A 97 -14.29 -17.27 10.04
N VAL A 98 -13.26 -16.51 9.68
CA VAL A 98 -12.66 -16.51 8.35
C VAL A 98 -11.43 -17.42 8.42
N THR A 99 -11.30 -18.35 7.47
CA THR A 99 -10.19 -19.31 7.43
C THR A 99 -9.40 -19.15 6.13
N GLY A 100 -8.32 -19.93 5.98
CA GLY A 100 -7.55 -19.94 4.74
C GLY A 100 -8.38 -20.33 3.50
N ASP A 101 -9.45 -21.12 3.67
CA ASP A 101 -10.32 -21.50 2.55
C ASP A 101 -11.11 -20.31 1.99
N ASP A 102 -11.33 -19.28 2.81
CA ASP A 102 -12.00 -18.04 2.41
C ASP A 102 -11.06 -17.10 1.65
N VAL A 103 -9.74 -17.21 1.85
CA VAL A 103 -8.76 -16.32 1.21
C VAL A 103 -8.40 -16.83 -0.18
N LYS A 104 -8.74 -16.06 -1.21
CA LYS A 104 -8.48 -16.39 -2.62
C LYS A 104 -7.14 -15.86 -3.10
N LEU A 105 -6.69 -14.76 -2.51
CA LEU A 105 -5.38 -14.16 -2.74
C LEU A 105 -4.99 -13.34 -1.51
N PHE A 106 -3.72 -13.37 -1.15
CA PHE A 106 -3.10 -12.43 -0.23
C PHE A 106 -1.68 -12.16 -0.69
N THR A 107 -1.34 -10.89 -0.93
CA THR A 107 -0.05 -10.50 -1.51
C THR A 107 0.46 -9.24 -0.83
N ASP A 108 1.77 -9.17 -0.66
CA ASP A 108 2.47 -7.91 -0.38
C ASP A 108 2.60 -7.08 -1.66
N GLN A 109 2.84 -5.79 -1.49
CA GLN A 109 3.05 -4.81 -2.56
C GLN A 109 4.23 -3.92 -2.21
N ASP A 110 5.06 -3.60 -3.21
CA ASP A 110 6.08 -2.57 -3.11
C ASP A 110 5.42 -1.18 -3.15
N TYR A 111 4.85 -0.78 -2.01
CA TYR A 111 3.95 0.37 -1.94
C TYR A 111 4.62 1.61 -1.36
N PHE A 112 4.22 2.77 -1.89
CA PHE A 112 4.60 4.11 -1.46
C PHE A 112 6.12 4.27 -1.29
N PRO A 113 6.90 4.27 -2.38
CA PRO A 113 8.30 4.67 -2.31
C PRO A 113 8.40 6.14 -1.86
N HIS A 114 9.18 6.40 -0.82
CA HIS A 114 9.33 7.75 -0.25
C HIS A 114 10.70 7.91 0.42
N PHE A 115 11.03 9.15 0.76
CA PHE A 115 12.17 9.46 1.63
C PHE A 115 11.68 9.70 3.05
N GLU A 116 12.46 9.26 4.04
CA GLU A 116 12.12 9.44 5.45
C GLU A 116 12.28 10.90 5.89
N THR A 117 11.71 11.22 7.05
CA THR A 117 11.67 12.62 7.55
C THR A 117 13.05 13.28 7.63
N LEU A 118 14.08 12.52 8.03
CA LEU A 118 15.45 13.05 8.14
C LEU A 118 16.08 13.32 6.77
N ASP A 119 15.81 12.48 5.77
CA ASP A 119 16.29 12.66 4.41
C ASP A 119 15.63 13.87 3.75
N LEU A 120 14.32 14.04 3.98
CA LEU A 120 13.57 15.23 3.55
C LEU A 120 14.16 16.51 4.16
N ALA A 121 14.44 16.49 5.47
CA ALA A 121 15.05 17.62 6.16
C ALA A 121 16.48 17.92 5.67
N ALA A 122 17.19 16.91 5.18
CA ALA A 122 18.52 17.03 4.57
C ALA A 122 18.50 17.46 3.10
N GLY A 123 17.33 17.73 2.52
CA GLY A 123 17.20 18.19 1.13
C GLY A 123 17.45 17.08 0.10
N ILE A 124 17.10 15.83 0.39
CA ILE A 124 17.39 14.70 -0.52
C ILE A 124 16.79 14.87 -1.92
N TYR A 125 15.67 15.60 -2.06
CA TYR A 125 15.11 15.91 -3.38
C TYR A 125 16.01 16.82 -4.22
N ASP A 126 16.83 17.68 -3.62
CA ASP A 126 17.82 18.47 -4.37
C ASP A 126 18.88 17.54 -4.98
N GLN A 127 19.29 16.52 -4.24
CA GLN A 127 20.23 15.50 -4.72
C GLN A 127 19.61 14.64 -5.81
N TYR A 128 18.35 14.19 -5.63
CA TYR A 128 17.59 13.45 -6.63
C TYR A 128 17.40 14.26 -7.93
N ASN A 129 17.02 15.53 -7.83
CA ASN A 129 16.83 16.40 -8.99
C ASN A 129 18.14 16.68 -9.73
N ALA A 130 19.27 16.74 -9.02
CA ALA A 130 20.59 16.87 -9.63
C ALA A 130 21.02 15.63 -10.45
N LEU A 131 20.29 14.50 -10.38
CA LEU A 131 20.54 13.32 -11.22
C LEU A 131 19.92 13.44 -12.62
N GLN A 132 18.92 14.31 -12.80
CA GLN A 132 18.17 14.40 -14.06
C GLN A 132 19.08 14.76 -15.24
N GLY A 133 19.01 13.97 -16.31
CA GLY A 133 19.78 14.16 -17.55
C GLY A 133 21.24 13.68 -17.48
N LYS A 134 21.74 13.25 -16.32
CA LYS A 134 23.09 12.67 -16.22
C LYS A 134 23.15 11.38 -17.03
N ASN A 135 24.18 11.25 -17.88
CA ASN A 135 24.34 10.11 -18.79
C ASN A 135 23.10 9.83 -19.66
N ASN A 136 22.35 10.88 -20.02
CA ASN A 136 21.08 10.76 -20.75
C ASN A 136 20.01 9.94 -20.02
N THR A 137 20.09 9.83 -18.70
CA THR A 137 19.11 9.16 -17.84
C THR A 137 18.22 10.17 -17.15
N TYR A 138 16.92 9.90 -17.11
CA TYR A 138 15.93 10.72 -16.42
C TYR A 138 15.05 9.84 -15.53
N TYR A 139 14.72 10.34 -14.33
CA TYR A 139 14.02 9.59 -13.30
C TYR A 139 12.62 10.18 -13.07
N THR A 140 11.58 9.34 -13.10
CA THR A 140 10.20 9.76 -12.86
C THR A 140 9.37 8.60 -12.30
N SER A 141 8.51 8.88 -11.32
CA SER A 141 7.52 7.96 -10.75
C SER A 141 6.65 8.70 -9.71
N GLY A 142 5.90 7.96 -8.88
CA GLY A 142 5.29 8.49 -7.67
C GLY A 142 6.32 9.03 -6.65
N LEU A 143 7.58 8.60 -6.70
CA LEU A 143 8.65 9.09 -5.82
C LEU A 143 8.87 10.61 -5.96
N ASN A 144 8.53 11.20 -7.11
CA ASN A 144 8.65 12.64 -7.34
C ASN A 144 7.68 13.48 -6.50
N GLY A 145 6.68 12.85 -5.86
CA GLY A 145 5.74 13.56 -5.01
C GLY A 145 4.93 12.64 -4.10
N PHE A 146 4.06 11.82 -4.68
CA PHE A 146 3.18 10.94 -3.91
C PHE A 146 2.80 9.69 -4.71
N GLU A 147 2.52 8.57 -4.03
CA GLU A 147 2.15 7.30 -4.68
C GLU A 147 0.67 7.27 -5.04
N LEU A 148 0.34 7.98 -6.11
CA LEU A 148 -0.91 7.86 -6.85
C LEU A 148 -0.61 7.97 -8.35
N VAL A 149 -1.44 7.33 -9.17
CA VAL A 149 -1.26 7.28 -10.63
C VAL A 149 -1.17 8.70 -11.21
N GLU A 150 -1.97 9.63 -10.69
CA GLU A 150 -1.99 11.02 -11.12
C GLU A 150 -0.65 11.73 -10.89
N PHE A 151 0.05 11.43 -9.79
CA PHE A 151 1.34 12.03 -9.49
C PHE A 151 2.46 11.45 -10.35
N ALA A 152 2.43 10.14 -10.62
CA ALA A 152 3.36 9.53 -11.58
C ALA A 152 3.18 10.11 -13.00
N ILE A 153 1.93 10.32 -13.44
CA ILE A 153 1.64 10.96 -14.73
C ILE A 153 2.16 12.40 -14.76
N ARG A 154 1.88 13.19 -13.72
CA ARG A 154 2.37 14.58 -13.63
C ARG A 154 3.90 14.64 -13.63
N ALA A 155 4.57 13.76 -12.88
CA ALA A 155 6.03 13.68 -12.88
C ALA A 155 6.59 13.41 -14.28
N GLY A 156 5.92 12.60 -15.10
CA GLY A 156 6.28 12.40 -16.51
C GLY A 156 6.07 13.66 -17.36
N GLN A 157 4.97 14.38 -17.16
CA GLN A 157 4.69 15.64 -17.85
C GLN A 157 5.71 16.73 -17.50
N ASP A 158 6.06 16.87 -16.22
CA ASP A 158 7.02 17.85 -15.72
C ASP A 158 8.44 17.56 -16.25
N LEU A 159 8.81 16.28 -16.37
CA LEU A 159 10.07 15.86 -16.96
C LEU A 159 10.15 16.27 -18.44
N VAL A 160 9.10 16.03 -19.23
CA VAL A 160 9.05 16.48 -20.63
C VAL A 160 9.20 17.99 -20.69
N ALA A 161 8.36 18.75 -19.98
CA ALA A 161 8.37 20.21 -20.01
C ALA A 161 9.72 20.83 -19.57
N SER A 162 10.49 20.12 -18.74
CA SER A 162 11.76 20.63 -18.21
C SER A 162 12.98 20.27 -19.07
N PHE A 163 12.92 19.19 -19.86
CA PHE A 163 14.10 18.63 -20.52
C PHE A 163 13.95 18.32 -22.01
N PHE A 164 12.74 18.42 -22.58
CA PHE A 164 12.42 18.07 -23.97
C PHE A 164 11.54 19.14 -24.65
#